data_AF-A0A8B0SV05-F1
#
_entry.id   AF-A0A8B0SV05-F1
#
_cell.length_a   1.000
_cell.length_b   1.000
_cell.length_c   1.000
_cell.angle_alpha   90.00
_cell.angle_beta   90.00
_cell.angle_gamma   90.00
#
_symmetry.space_group_name_H-M   'P 1'
#
loop_
_entity.id
_entity.type
_entity.pdbx_description
1 polymer ?
#
loop_
_entity_poly.entity_id
_entity_poly.type
_entity_poly.pdbx_seq_one_letter_code
_entity_poly.pdbx_strand_id
1 'polypeptide(L)' 'MSSVTTLLMLKLQVRMIQKVIDGKHFIPQHRERIVLVGFRRDLNLSQGFSLADISSLFPERKSAVQRTP' A
#
# COMPACT_ATOMS: atom_id res chain seq x y z
N MET A 1 -7.00 20.47 -6.67
CA MET A 1 -5.98 19.44 -6.95
C MET A 1 -6.47 18.36 -7.94
N SER A 2 -7.24 18.71 -8.99
CA SER A 2 -8.13 17.74 -9.67
C SER A 2 -7.85 17.43 -11.15
N SER A 3 -6.85 18.00 -11.81
CA SER A 3 -6.69 17.81 -13.28
C SER A 3 -5.61 16.78 -13.67
N VAL A 4 -4.43 16.81 -13.05
CA VAL A 4 -3.28 16.00 -13.51
C VAL A 4 -3.37 14.53 -13.07
N THR A 5 -3.71 14.27 -11.81
CA THR A 5 -3.84 12.90 -11.28
C THR A 5 -4.98 12.15 -11.99
N THR A 6 -6.11 12.81 -12.20
CA THR A 6 -7.25 12.25 -12.93
C THR A 6 -6.89 11.91 -14.38
N LEU A 7 -6.12 12.76 -15.04
CA LEU A 7 -5.67 12.54 -16.42
C LEU A 7 -4.66 11.38 -16.54
N LEU A 8 -3.71 11.27 -15.61
CA LEU A 8 -2.75 10.16 -15.57
C LEU A 8 -3.48 8.83 -15.32
N MET A 9 -4.43 8.84 -14.39
CA MET A 9 -5.31 7.70 -14.15
C MET A 9 -6.08 7.34 -15.43
N LEU A 10 -6.67 8.30 -16.13
CA LEU A 10 -7.41 8.05 -17.37
C LEU A 10 -6.52 7.40 -18.44
N LYS A 11 -5.33 7.97 -18.68
CA LYS A 11 -4.35 7.49 -19.68
C LYS A 11 -3.83 6.08 -19.41
N LEU A 12 -3.63 5.71 -18.15
CA LEU A 12 -3.10 4.39 -17.80
C LEU A 12 -4.18 3.33 -17.63
N GLN A 13 -5.46 3.70 -17.67
CA GLN A 13 -6.58 2.77 -17.44
C GLN A 13 -6.46 1.98 -16.12
N VAL A 14 -5.89 2.61 -15.08
CA VAL A 14 -5.70 2.00 -13.75
C VAL A 14 -6.58 2.72 -12.71
N ARG A 15 -7.14 1.97 -11.75
CA ARG A 15 -7.66 2.51 -10.49
C ARG A 15 -6.58 2.37 -9.42
N MET A 16 -6.22 3.49 -8.79
CA MET A 16 -5.17 3.51 -7.77
C MET A 16 -5.76 3.71 -6.38
N ILE A 17 -5.19 3.00 -5.42
CA ILE A 17 -5.46 3.13 -3.99
C ILE A 17 -4.14 3.47 -3.31
N GLN A 18 -4.15 4.46 -2.41
CA GLN A 18 -2.95 4.92 -1.70
C GLN A 18 -3.13 4.78 -0.18
N LYS A 19 -2.06 4.36 0.50
CA LYS A 19 -1.99 4.29 1.97
C LYS A 19 -0.54 4.47 2.44
N VAL A 20 -0.36 5.21 3.52
CA VAL A 20 0.93 5.27 4.22
C VAL A 20 1.00 4.12 5.22
N ILE A 21 2.11 3.38 5.23
CA ILE A 21 2.37 2.26 6.14
C ILE A 21 3.70 2.49 6.86
N ASP A 22 3.71 2.29 8.18
CA ASP A 22 4.91 2.37 9.02
C ASP A 22 5.53 0.98 9.21
N GLY A 23 6.83 0.86 8.89
CA GLY A 23 7.63 -0.35 9.06
C GLY A 23 7.76 -0.84 10.51
N LYS A 24 7.45 0.00 11.51
CA LYS A 24 7.50 -0.36 12.94
C LYS A 24 6.68 -1.58 13.32
N HIS A 25 5.67 -1.91 12.51
CA HIS A 25 4.76 -3.03 12.73
C HIS A 25 5.41 -4.37 12.34
N PHE A 26 6.51 -4.37 11.57
CA PHE A 26 7.18 -5.57 11.05
C PHE A 26 8.59 -5.75 11.63
N ILE A 27 9.33 -4.65 11.79
CA ILE A 27 10.69 -4.62 12.34
C ILE A 27 10.78 -3.52 13.42
N PRO A 28 11.75 -3.57 14.36
CA PRO A 28 11.93 -2.54 15.38
C PRO A 28 12.58 -1.26 14.80
N GLN A 29 12.00 -0.71 13.73
CA GLN A 29 12.49 0.49 13.05
C GLN A 29 11.31 1.29 12.50
N HIS A 30 11.28 2.60 12.80
CA HIS A 30 10.31 3.54 12.22
C HIS A 30 10.72 3.89 10.79
N ARG A 31 9.88 3.53 9.82
CA ARG A 31 10.07 3.89 8.42
C ARG A 31 8.74 3.92 7.71
N GLU A 32 8.26 5.12 7.41
CA GLU A 32 7.03 5.29 6.67
C GLU A 32 7.27 5.19 5.17
N ARG A 33 6.39 4.47 4.49
CA ARG A 33 6.38 4.38 3.02
C ARG A 33 4.96 4.58 2.51
N ILE A 34 4.85 5.27 1.38
CA ILE A 34 3.60 5.36 0.62
C ILE A 34 3.49 4.09 -0.23
N VAL A 35 2.42 3.35 -0.04
CA VAL A 35 2.07 2.19 -0.87
C VAL A 35 0.98 2.60 -1.83
N LEU A 36 1.23 2.33 -3.10
CA LEU A 36 0.32 2.57 -4.21
C LEU A 36 -0.07 1.22 -4.82
N VAL A 37 -1.37 0.92 -4.83
CA VAL A 37 -1.91 -0.31 -5.42
C VAL A 37 -2.73 0.07 -6.65
N GLY A 38 -2.33 -0.44 -7.81
CA GLY A 38 -2.99 -0.19 -9.09
C GLY A 38 -3.74 -1.41 -9.59
N PHE A 39 -5.03 -1.24 -9.87
CA PHE A 39 -5.85 -2.24 -10.55
C PHE A 39 -6.12 -1.82 -11.99
N ARG A 40 -5.83 -2.72 -12.92
CA ARG A 40 -6.32 -2.62 -14.30
C ARG A 40 -7.85 -2.49 -14.31
N ARG A 41 -8.37 -1.46 -14.98
CA ARG A 41 -9.81 -1.15 -14.99
C ARG A 41 -10.64 -2.19 -15.73
N ASP A 42 -10.09 -2.75 -16.79
CA ASP A 42 -10.75 -3.72 -17.65
C ASP A 42 -11.04 -5.05 -16.93
N LEU A 43 -10.27 -5.36 -15.88
CA LEU A 43 -10.42 -6.61 -15.13
C LEU A 43 -11.41 -6.51 -13.95
N ASN A 44 -11.90 -5.31 -13.61
CA ASN A 44 -12.85 -5.06 -12.52
C ASN A 44 -12.46 -5.63 -11.12
N LEU A 45 -11.19 -5.95 -10.89
CA LEU A 45 -10.70 -6.62 -9.67
C LEU A 45 -10.69 -5.76 -8.39
N SER A 46 -10.87 -4.46 -8.51
CA SER A 46 -10.68 -3.56 -7.36
C SER A 46 -11.90 -3.43 -6.44
N GLN A 47 -13.04 -4.04 -6.79
CA GLN A 47 -14.25 -3.90 -5.97
C GLN A 47 -14.03 -4.54 -4.60
N GLY A 48 -14.31 -3.80 -3.53
CA GLY A 48 -14.13 -4.27 -2.15
C GLY A 48 -12.69 -4.28 -1.64
N PHE A 49 -11.68 -3.99 -2.48
CA PHE A 49 -10.29 -3.92 -2.02
C PHE A 49 -10.06 -2.65 -1.18
N SER A 50 -9.48 -2.82 0.00
CA SER A 50 -9.12 -1.72 0.91
C SER A 50 -7.87 -2.06 1.70
N LEU A 51 -7.08 -1.04 2.01
CA LEU A 51 -5.95 -1.12 2.96
C LEU A 51 -6.36 -0.61 4.36
N ALA A 52 -7.67 -0.51 4.64
CA ALA A 52 -8.19 -0.07 5.93
C ALA A 52 -7.80 -1.03 7.06
N ASP A 53 -7.99 -2.34 6.84
CA ASP A 53 -7.83 -3.37 7.88
C ASP A 53 -6.44 -4.04 7.86
N ILE A 54 -5.46 -3.43 7.20
CA ILE A 54 -4.10 -3.99 7.08
C ILE A 54 -3.45 -4.26 8.44
N SER A 55 -3.85 -3.54 9.48
CA SER A 55 -3.38 -3.76 10.85
C SER A 55 -3.70 -5.14 11.40
N SER A 56 -4.81 -5.75 10.95
CA SER A 56 -5.18 -7.13 11.32
C SER A 56 -4.24 -8.18 10.75
N LEU A 57 -3.45 -7.82 9.73
CA LEU A 57 -2.51 -8.71 9.05
C LEU A 57 -1.06 -8.52 9.53
N PHE A 58 -0.83 -7.68 10.54
CA PHE A 58 0.49 -7.52 11.12
C PHE A 58 0.90 -8.78 11.88
N PRO A 59 2.18 -9.18 11.82
CA PRO A 59 2.65 -10.36 12.52
C PRO A 59 2.57 -10.17 14.04
N GLU A 60 2.16 -11.21 14.78
CA GLU A 60 2.13 -11.18 16.25
C GLU A 60 3.52 -10.96 16.85
N ARG A 61 4.56 -11.54 16.23
CA ARG A 61 5.96 -11.34 16.60
C ARG A 61 6.71 -10.60 15.52
N LYS A 62 7.33 -9.48 15.90
CA LYS A 62 8.21 -8.72 15.02
C LYS A 62 9.49 -9.52 14.79
N SER A 63 9.93 -9.58 13.54
CA SER A 63 11.23 -10.16 13.22
C SER A 63 12.31 -9.28 13.84
N ALA A 64 13.04 -9.83 14.82
CA ALA A 64 14.30 -9.21 15.22
C ALA A 64 15.22 -9.30 14.00
N VAL A 65 15.67 -8.14 13.50
CA VAL A 65 16.71 -8.11 12.47
C VAL A 65 17.91 -8.82 13.07
N GLN A 66 18.18 -10.04 12.61
CA GLN A 66 19.46 -10.70 12.89
C GLN A 66 20.52 -9.81 12.26
N ARG A 67 21.25 -9.07 13.08
CA ARG A 67 22.50 -8.45 12.64
C ARG A 67 23.44 -9.61 12.38
N THR A 68 23.50 -10.08 11.14
CA THR A 68 24.62 -10.92 10.71
C THR A 68 25.89 -10.12 11.00
N PRO A 69 26.84 -10.70 11.76
CA PRO A 69 28.08 -10.01 12.12
C PRO A 69 28.91 -9.62 10.90
#